data_AF-W9W7K8-F1
#
_entry.id   AF-W9W7K8-F1
#
_cell.length_a   1.000
_cell.length_b   1.000
_cell.length_c   1.000
_cell.angle_alpha   90.00
_cell.angle_beta   90.00
_cell.angle_gamma   90.00
#
_symmetry.space_group_name_H-M   'P 1'
#
loop_
_entity.id
_entity.type
_entity.pdbx_description
1 polymer ?
#
loop_
_entity_poly.entity_id
_entity_poly.type
_entity_poly.pdbx_seq_one_letter_code
_entity_poly.pdbx_strand_id
1 'polypeptide(L)'
;MTARSNSTFPSLSAPRAVARPFHALSEKKFLHNRPEDDVYKLLIDCYRFRVEDDYKFAGEVEEDCIYAGAPNSYEPFKRFLRKAEQRDGLLPTWWSSEKAKACLEYGKKQKHWSDLGCAIEKHDVTEHYEDNLMPMKLRMLGEQILGTGPGGQSGAAMMQLQMATERGSMLSSNLDISQMVR
;
A
#
# COMPACT_ATOMS: atom_id res chain seq x y z
N MET A 1 -26.98 23.22 2.34
CA MET A 1 -26.77 22.01 3.15
C MET A 1 -26.54 20.85 2.19
N THR A 2 -25.28 20.56 1.88
CA THR A 2 -24.87 19.57 0.87
C THR A 2 -24.90 18.17 1.47
N ALA A 3 -25.58 17.26 0.78
CA ALA A 3 -25.74 15.86 1.16
C ALA A 3 -24.38 15.14 1.15
N ARG A 4 -24.09 14.41 2.23
CA ARG A 4 -22.95 13.49 2.30
C ARG A 4 -23.22 12.33 1.35
N SER A 5 -22.41 12.19 0.30
CA SER A 5 -22.42 11.03 -0.58
C SER A 5 -21.79 9.85 0.14
N ASN A 6 -22.62 8.96 0.70
CA ASN A 6 -22.20 7.62 1.09
C ASN A 6 -21.94 6.80 -0.17
N SER A 7 -20.70 6.82 -0.65
CA SER A 7 -20.23 5.90 -1.68
C SER A 7 -19.90 4.56 -1.03
N THR A 8 -20.90 3.72 -0.79
CA THR A 8 -20.68 2.32 -0.39
C THR A 8 -20.19 1.58 -1.63
N PHE A 9 -18.87 1.38 -1.73
CA PHE A 9 -18.30 0.58 -2.80
C PHE A 9 -18.77 -0.88 -2.68
N PRO A 10 -19.16 -1.55 -3.78
CA PRO A 10 -19.52 -2.96 -3.73
C PRO A 10 -18.32 -3.75 -3.23
N SER A 11 -18.52 -4.48 -2.13
CA SER A 11 -17.52 -5.34 -1.48
C SER A 11 -16.92 -6.34 -2.48
N LEU A 12 -15.78 -5.97 -3.07
CA LEU A 12 -14.84 -6.91 -3.64
C LEU A 12 -13.96 -7.37 -2.49
N SER A 13 -14.05 -8.65 -2.16
CA SER A 13 -13.40 -9.28 -1.00
C SER A 13 -12.03 -8.66 -0.69
N ALA A 14 -11.89 -8.15 0.54
CA ALA A 14 -10.63 -7.63 1.06
C ALA A 14 -9.55 -8.72 0.90
N PRO A 15 -8.30 -8.35 0.54
CA PRO A 15 -7.24 -9.33 0.34
C PRO A 15 -7.07 -10.26 1.54
N ARG A 16 -6.90 -11.55 1.26
CA ARG A 16 -6.85 -12.58 2.30
C ARG A 16 -5.79 -12.23 3.35
N ALA A 17 -6.14 -12.18 4.62
CA ALA A 17 -5.18 -11.87 5.69
C ALA A 17 -4.07 -12.94 5.74
N VAL A 18 -2.80 -12.50 5.68
CA VAL A 18 -1.62 -13.35 5.89
C VAL A 18 -1.37 -13.41 7.39
N ALA A 19 -1.10 -14.60 7.93
CA ALA A 19 -0.72 -14.75 9.33
C ALA A 19 0.65 -14.10 9.57
N ARG A 20 0.77 -13.29 10.64
CA ARG A 20 1.98 -12.51 10.96
C ARG A 20 2.45 -11.65 9.76
N PRO A 21 1.61 -10.71 9.30
CA PRO A 21 1.91 -9.89 8.13
C PRO A 21 3.25 -9.15 8.20
N PHE A 22 3.74 -8.74 9.38
CA PHE A 22 5.02 -8.04 9.51
C PHE A 22 6.21 -8.99 9.39
N HIS A 23 6.10 -10.24 9.86
CA HIS A 23 7.09 -11.27 9.52
C HIS A 23 7.09 -11.53 8.00
N ALA A 24 5.92 -11.71 7.40
CA ALA A 24 5.81 -11.91 5.96
C ALA A 24 6.37 -10.72 5.17
N LEU A 25 6.17 -9.49 5.63
CA LEU A 25 6.84 -8.31 5.07
C LEU A 25 8.35 -8.45 5.22
N SER A 26 8.88 -8.68 6.42
CA SER A 26 10.33 -8.78 6.64
C SER A 26 11.03 -9.83 5.75
N GLU A 27 10.32 -10.91 5.41
CA GLU A 27 10.80 -12.00 4.56
C GLU A 27 10.53 -11.79 3.05
N LYS A 28 9.95 -10.64 2.68
CA LYS A 28 9.45 -10.34 1.32
C LYS A 28 8.42 -11.35 0.81
N LYS A 29 7.67 -11.96 1.72
CA LYS A 29 6.59 -12.93 1.47
C LYS A 29 5.18 -12.37 1.62
N PHE A 30 5.04 -11.08 1.92
CA PHE A 30 3.73 -10.46 2.13
C PHE A 30 2.77 -10.60 0.93
N LEU A 31 3.28 -10.57 -0.30
CA LEU A 31 2.49 -10.75 -1.53
C LEU A 31 2.31 -12.24 -1.92
N HIS A 32 3.08 -13.14 -1.31
CA HIS A 32 3.09 -14.56 -1.68
C HIS A 32 1.85 -15.27 -1.12
N ASN A 33 1.49 -16.39 -1.74
CA ASN A 33 0.34 -17.23 -1.36
C ASN A 33 -1.01 -16.48 -1.36
N ARG A 34 -1.14 -15.45 -2.21
CA ARG A 34 -2.37 -14.70 -2.44
C ARG A 34 -2.93 -14.99 -3.84
N PRO A 35 -4.26 -14.86 -4.03
CA PRO A 35 -4.86 -14.76 -5.36
C PRO A 35 -4.26 -13.61 -6.17
N GLU A 36 -4.29 -13.70 -7.50
CA GLU A 36 -3.71 -12.68 -8.38
C GLU A 36 -4.33 -11.30 -8.15
N ASP A 37 -5.66 -11.23 -8.09
CA ASP A 37 -6.39 -9.99 -7.88
C ASP A 37 -6.03 -9.29 -6.56
N ASP A 38 -5.74 -10.06 -5.51
CA ASP A 38 -5.29 -9.53 -4.23
C ASP A 38 -3.91 -8.88 -4.34
N VAL A 39 -3.00 -9.50 -5.09
CA VAL A 39 -1.67 -8.94 -5.35
C VAL A 39 -1.78 -7.67 -6.19
N TYR A 40 -2.65 -7.64 -7.19
CA TYR A 40 -2.88 -6.44 -7.99
C TYR A 40 -3.41 -5.28 -7.14
N LYS A 41 -4.46 -5.52 -6.34
CA LYS A 41 -5.01 -4.52 -5.40
C LYS A 41 -3.93 -3.97 -4.47
N LEU A 42 -3.15 -4.85 -3.84
CA LEU A 42 -2.11 -4.46 -2.88
C LEU A 42 -1.00 -3.64 -3.54
N LEU A 43 -0.56 -3.99 -4.76
CA LEU A 43 0.46 -3.21 -5.48
C LEU A 43 -0.06 -1.83 -5.87
N ILE A 44 -1.29 -1.75 -6.37
CA ILE A 44 -1.93 -0.48 -6.77
C ILE A 44 -2.16 0.42 -5.56
N ASP A 45 -2.75 -0.11 -4.50
CA ASP A 45 -3.06 0.68 -3.30
C ASP A 45 -1.80 1.05 -2.53
N CYS A 46 -0.75 0.22 -2.56
CA CYS A 46 0.57 0.58 -2.05
C CYS A 46 1.12 1.82 -2.78
N TYR A 47 1.03 1.85 -4.11
CA TYR A 47 1.45 3.01 -4.89
C TYR A 47 0.58 4.24 -4.59
N ARG A 48 -0.76 4.11 -4.61
CA ARG A 48 -1.68 5.23 -4.34
C ARG A 48 -1.44 5.82 -2.96
N PHE A 49 -1.24 4.96 -1.96
CA PHE A 49 -0.96 5.39 -0.59
C PHE A 49 0.42 6.03 -0.46
N ARG A 50 1.40 5.55 -1.22
CA ARG A 50 2.73 6.18 -1.28
C ARG A 50 2.67 7.60 -1.83
N VAL A 51 1.92 7.84 -2.90
CA VAL A 51 1.75 9.19 -3.46
C VAL A 51 1.10 10.13 -2.44
N GLU A 52 0.06 9.66 -1.74
CA GLU A 52 -0.58 10.41 -0.65
C GLU A 52 0.39 10.75 0.48
N ASP A 53 1.18 9.77 0.93
CA ASP A 53 2.16 9.96 2.00
C ASP A 53 3.28 10.94 1.56
N ASP A 54 3.82 10.82 0.35
CA ASP A 54 4.86 11.72 -0.16
C ASP A 54 4.34 13.17 -0.29
N TYR A 55 3.09 13.35 -0.73
CA TYR A 55 2.43 14.65 -0.75
C TYR A 55 2.26 15.22 0.66
N LYS A 56 1.76 14.43 1.62
CA LYS A 56 1.49 14.88 2.98
C LYS A 56 2.75 15.14 3.81
N PHE A 57 3.79 14.32 3.66
CA PHE A 57 4.99 14.40 4.51
C PHE A 57 6.12 15.23 3.91
N ALA A 58 6.26 15.25 2.58
CA ALA A 58 7.38 15.92 1.91
C ALA A 58 6.92 17.06 0.98
N GLY A 59 5.62 17.17 0.68
CA GLY A 59 5.13 18.08 -0.35
C GLY A 59 5.57 17.66 -1.75
N GLU A 60 6.06 16.42 -1.90
CA GLU A 60 6.54 15.89 -3.17
C GLU A 60 5.37 15.39 -4.01
N VAL A 61 5.35 15.79 -5.28
CA VAL A 61 4.34 15.38 -6.24
C VAL A 61 5.04 14.99 -7.54
N GLU A 62 4.77 13.78 -8.02
CA GLU A 62 5.24 13.34 -9.33
C GLU A 62 4.40 14.02 -10.43
N GLU A 63 5.06 14.64 -11.42
CA GLU A 63 4.42 15.53 -12.40
C GLU A 63 3.28 14.90 -13.22
N ASP A 64 3.30 13.59 -13.41
CA ASP A 64 2.33 12.83 -14.21
C ASP A 64 1.34 12.02 -13.36
N CYS A 65 1.15 12.38 -12.09
CA CYS A 65 0.17 11.78 -11.19
C CYS A 65 -1.04 12.71 -10.94
N ILE A 66 -2.11 12.16 -10.35
CA ILE A 66 -3.36 12.90 -10.09
C ILE A 66 -3.19 14.14 -9.19
N TYR A 67 -2.18 14.16 -8.32
CA TYR A 67 -1.90 15.31 -7.44
C TYR A 67 -1.27 16.49 -8.21
N ALA A 68 -0.67 16.24 -9.38
CA ALA A 68 -0.18 17.26 -10.30
C ALA A 68 -1.25 17.70 -11.33
N GLY A 69 -2.47 17.17 -11.25
CA GLY A 69 -3.56 17.47 -12.18
C GLY A 69 -3.65 16.55 -13.39
N ALA A 70 -2.86 15.46 -13.44
CA ALA A 70 -3.04 14.43 -14.46
C ALA A 70 -4.40 13.72 -14.28
N PRO A 71 -5.04 13.22 -15.36
CA PRO A 71 -6.33 12.55 -15.26
C PRO A 71 -6.28 11.21 -14.52
N ASN A 72 -5.09 10.63 -14.35
CA ASN A 72 -4.83 9.37 -13.66
C ASN A 72 -3.32 9.23 -13.38
N SER A 73 -2.96 8.25 -12.55
CA SER A 73 -1.58 7.93 -12.21
C SER A 73 -1.07 6.64 -12.90
N TYR A 74 -1.46 6.35 -14.15
CA TYR A 74 -1.08 5.09 -14.83
C TYR A 74 0.41 4.99 -15.14
N GLU A 75 0.99 6.02 -15.77
CA GLU A 75 2.40 6.04 -16.14
C GLU A 75 3.35 6.00 -14.93
N PRO A 76 3.11 6.76 -13.84
CA PRO A 76 3.93 6.63 -12.65
C PRO A 76 3.75 5.28 -11.95
N PHE A 77 2.53 4.71 -11.91
CA PHE A 77 2.34 3.36 -11.40
C PHE A 77 3.09 2.30 -12.23
N LYS A 78 3.17 2.46 -13.54
CA LYS A 78 3.98 1.57 -14.40
C LYS A 78 5.47 1.66 -14.07
N ARG A 79 5.99 2.82 -13.66
CA ARG A 79 7.37 2.94 -13.14
C ARG A 79 7.54 2.25 -11.80
N PHE A 80 6.57 2.43 -10.90
CA PHE A 80 6.53 1.74 -9.61
C PHE A 80 6.54 0.22 -9.77
N LEU A 81 5.73 -0.31 -10.69
CA LEU A 81 5.64 -1.75 -10.94
C LEU A 81 6.95 -2.33 -11.47
N ARG A 82 7.62 -1.63 -12.40
CA ARG A 82 8.97 -2.03 -12.87
C ARG A 82 9.99 -2.11 -11.73
N LYS A 83 9.92 -1.22 -10.73
CA LYS A 83 10.78 -1.29 -9.55
C LYS A 83 10.44 -2.52 -8.71
N ALA A 84 9.16 -2.86 -8.55
CA ALA A 84 8.75 -4.06 -7.83
C ALA A 84 9.28 -5.35 -8.50
N GLU A 85 9.24 -5.40 -9.84
CA GLU A 85 9.78 -6.52 -10.64
C GLU A 85 11.30 -6.70 -10.51
N GLN A 86 12.02 -5.62 -10.18
CA GLN A 86 13.47 -5.65 -9.92
C GLN A 86 13.81 -6.09 -8.49
N ARG A 87 12.82 -6.35 -7.62
CA ARG A 87 13.07 -6.77 -6.24
C ARG A 87 13.05 -8.29 -6.13
N ASP A 88 14.24 -8.87 -5.97
CA ASP A 88 14.40 -10.31 -5.77
C ASP A 88 13.53 -10.83 -4.62
N GLY A 89 12.75 -11.86 -4.96
CA GLY A 89 11.90 -12.60 -4.04
C GLY A 89 10.63 -11.87 -3.59
N LEU A 90 10.39 -10.62 -4.01
CA LEU A 90 9.25 -9.82 -3.57
C LEU A 90 7.93 -10.29 -4.19
N LEU A 91 7.93 -10.51 -5.51
CA LEU A 91 6.73 -10.91 -6.23
C LEU A 91 6.51 -12.42 -6.17
N PRO A 92 5.25 -12.90 -6.25
CA PRO A 92 4.95 -14.32 -6.30
C PRO A 92 5.60 -15.02 -7.49
N THR A 93 5.82 -16.33 -7.37
CA THR A 93 6.46 -17.13 -8.43
C THR A 93 5.68 -17.22 -9.74
N TRP A 94 4.37 -16.97 -9.69
CA TRP A 94 3.52 -16.90 -10.87
C TRP A 94 3.58 -15.55 -11.58
N TRP A 95 4.26 -14.54 -11.00
CA TRP A 95 4.37 -13.22 -11.61
C TRP A 95 5.12 -13.29 -12.95
N SER A 96 4.58 -12.60 -13.95
CA SER A 96 5.12 -12.53 -15.30
C SER A 96 4.76 -11.20 -15.97
N SER A 97 5.32 -10.95 -17.16
CA SER A 97 4.97 -9.78 -17.97
C SER A 97 3.48 -9.70 -18.30
N GLU A 98 2.81 -10.84 -18.50
CA GLU A 98 1.37 -10.90 -18.71
C GLU A 98 0.60 -10.45 -17.45
N LYS A 99 1.09 -10.83 -16.27
CA LYS A 99 0.48 -10.45 -14.98
C LYS A 99 0.73 -8.98 -14.65
N ALA A 100 1.89 -8.45 -15.01
CA ALA A 100 2.15 -7.02 -14.93
C ALA A 100 1.17 -6.21 -15.80
N LYS A 101 0.92 -6.66 -17.03
CA LYS A 101 -0.09 -6.05 -17.90
C LYS A 101 -1.49 -6.17 -17.30
N ALA A 102 -1.86 -7.32 -16.76
CA ALA A 102 -3.15 -7.51 -16.09
C ALA A 102 -3.31 -6.58 -14.88
N CYS A 103 -2.25 -6.40 -14.08
CA CYS A 103 -2.23 -5.46 -12.96
C CYS A 103 -2.46 -4.01 -13.39
N LEU A 104 -1.80 -3.58 -14.48
CA LEU A 104 -2.00 -2.24 -15.06
C LEU A 104 -3.45 -2.05 -15.53
N GLU A 105 -4.01 -3.04 -16.23
CA GLU A 105 -5.41 -2.99 -16.68
C GLU A 105 -6.40 -3.07 -15.51
N TYR A 106 -6.05 -3.75 -14.42
CA TYR A 106 -6.85 -3.77 -13.20
C TYR A 106 -6.99 -2.37 -12.59
N GLY A 107 -5.88 -1.63 -12.50
CA GLY A 107 -5.86 -0.26 -11.99
C GLY A 107 -6.58 0.76 -12.88
N LYS A 108 -6.86 0.42 -14.15
CA LYS A 108 -7.62 1.26 -15.10
C LYS A 108 -9.14 1.21 -14.93
N LYS A 109 -9.64 0.26 -14.14
CA LYS A 109 -11.08 0.07 -13.96
C LYS A 109 -11.64 1.24 -13.15
N GLN A 110 -12.36 2.13 -13.83
CA GLN A 110 -12.97 3.28 -13.18
C GLN A 110 -13.99 2.86 -12.13
N LYS A 111 -14.09 3.67 -11.06
CA LYS A 111 -15.05 3.48 -9.94
C LYS A 111 -14.85 2.17 -9.15
N HIS A 112 -13.76 1.46 -9.41
CA HIS A 112 -13.29 0.38 -8.56
C HIS A 112 -12.49 0.96 -7.39
N TRP A 113 -12.37 0.24 -6.27
CA TRP A 113 -11.59 0.71 -5.12
C TRP A 113 -10.15 1.05 -5.50
N SER A 114 -9.45 0.14 -6.19
CA SER A 114 -8.05 0.30 -6.66
C SER A 114 -7.94 1.06 -7.98
N ASP A 115 -8.72 2.13 -8.16
CA ASP A 115 -8.68 3.02 -9.33
C ASP A 115 -7.51 3.99 -9.20
N LEU A 116 -6.57 3.96 -10.17
CA LEU A 116 -5.42 4.87 -10.22
C LEU A 116 -5.78 6.31 -10.57
N GLY A 117 -7.05 6.58 -10.91
CA GLY A 117 -7.62 7.93 -11.03
C GLY A 117 -8.13 8.52 -9.72
N CYS A 118 -8.05 7.79 -8.59
CA CYS A 118 -8.59 8.25 -7.31
C CYS A 118 -7.52 8.26 -6.21
N ALA A 119 -7.44 9.38 -5.48
CA ALA A 119 -6.69 9.50 -4.24
C ALA A 119 -7.30 8.62 -3.15
N ILE A 120 -6.48 8.25 -2.15
CA ILE A 120 -6.91 7.55 -0.94
C ILE A 120 -6.27 8.19 0.27
N GLU A 121 -7.00 8.24 1.37
CA GLU A 121 -6.47 8.65 2.65
C GLU A 121 -6.29 7.45 3.60
N LYS A 122 -5.60 7.70 4.72
CA LYS A 122 -5.38 6.69 5.76
C LYS A 122 -6.69 6.06 6.25
N HIS A 123 -7.74 6.86 6.45
CA HIS A 123 -9.02 6.36 6.94
C HIS A 123 -9.67 5.42 5.93
N ASP A 124 -9.68 5.79 4.65
CA ASP A 124 -10.24 4.98 3.57
C ASP A 124 -9.55 3.61 3.51
N VAL A 125 -8.21 3.58 3.62
CA VAL A 125 -7.44 2.32 3.64
C VAL A 125 -7.79 1.46 4.85
N THR A 126 -7.86 2.04 6.05
CA THR A 126 -8.22 1.29 7.25
C THR A 126 -9.63 0.72 7.17
N GLU A 127 -10.59 1.49 6.66
CA GLU A 127 -11.98 1.05 6.49
C GLU A 127 -12.08 -0.04 5.43
N HIS A 128 -11.53 0.17 4.22
CA HIS A 128 -11.64 -0.79 3.12
C HIS A 128 -11.06 -2.17 3.46
N TYR A 129 -9.92 -2.18 4.15
CA TYR A 129 -9.22 -3.41 4.50
C TYR A 129 -9.64 -3.98 5.87
N GLU A 130 -10.51 -3.29 6.61
CA GLU A 130 -10.90 -3.63 7.98
C GLU A 130 -9.69 -3.87 8.91
N ASP A 131 -8.63 -3.08 8.72
CA ASP A 131 -7.33 -3.33 9.33
C ASP A 131 -6.60 -2.01 9.64
N ASN A 132 -6.57 -1.68 10.94
CA ASN A 132 -5.91 -0.49 11.48
C ASN A 132 -4.41 -0.43 11.17
N LEU A 133 -3.78 -1.58 10.93
CA LEU A 133 -2.35 -1.67 10.61
C LEU A 133 -2.10 -1.71 9.10
N MET A 134 -3.13 -1.73 8.26
CA MET A 134 -2.96 -1.78 6.81
C MET A 134 -2.18 -0.59 6.23
N PRO A 135 -2.43 0.67 6.63
CA PRO A 135 -1.58 1.79 6.22
C PRO A 135 -0.08 1.55 6.49
N MET A 136 0.25 0.94 7.62
CA MET A 136 1.63 0.62 7.97
C MET A 136 2.18 -0.50 7.08
N LYS A 137 1.39 -1.55 6.78
CA LYS A 137 1.79 -2.63 5.89
C LYS A 137 2.08 -2.13 4.48
N LEU A 138 1.23 -1.23 3.96
CA LEU A 138 1.44 -0.59 2.66
C LEU A 138 2.72 0.25 2.64
N ARG A 139 3.01 1.03 3.68
CA ARG A 139 4.28 1.79 3.79
C ARG A 139 5.50 0.89 3.74
N MET A 140 5.48 -0.22 4.49
CA MET A 140 6.60 -1.17 4.53
C MET A 140 6.78 -1.88 3.19
N LEU A 141 5.68 -2.25 2.52
CA LEU A 141 5.73 -2.79 1.17
C LEU A 141 6.30 -1.76 0.17
N GLY A 142 5.87 -0.51 0.29
CA GLY A 142 6.36 0.60 -0.52
C GLY A 142 7.87 0.84 -0.33
N GLU A 143 8.36 0.78 0.91
CA GLU A 143 9.78 0.86 1.22
C GLU A 143 10.59 -0.29 0.60
N GLN A 144 10.05 -1.51 0.57
CA GLN A 144 10.72 -2.63 -0.13
C GLN A 144 10.82 -2.42 -1.64
N ILE A 145 9.82 -1.78 -2.24
CA ILE A 145 9.77 -1.51 -3.68
C ILE A 145 10.65 -0.33 -4.04
N LEU A 146 10.59 0.76 -3.29
CA LEU A 146 11.24 2.03 -3.61
C LEU A 146 12.62 2.19 -2.98
N GLY A 147 12.90 1.47 -1.89
CA GLY A 147 14.15 1.52 -1.13
C GLY A 147 14.15 2.54 0.01
N THR A 148 13.10 3.36 0.12
CA THR A 148 12.92 4.37 1.17
C THR A 148 11.47 4.41 1.62
N GLY A 149 11.21 4.74 2.89
CA GLY A 149 9.86 5.07 3.34
C GLY A 149 9.44 6.49 2.93
N PRO A 150 8.21 6.90 3.31
CA PRO A 150 7.73 8.26 3.07
C PRO A 150 8.67 9.33 3.62
N GLY A 151 8.89 10.40 2.85
CA GLY A 151 9.80 11.49 3.23
C GLY A 151 11.26 11.04 3.48
N GLY A 152 11.67 9.90 2.93
CA GLY A 152 13.02 9.35 3.09
C GLY A 152 13.27 8.64 4.43
N GLN A 153 12.26 8.50 5.29
CA GLN A 153 12.39 7.84 6.59
C GLN A 153 12.51 6.32 6.44
N SER A 154 13.21 5.65 7.35
CA SER A 154 13.26 4.18 7.39
C SER A 154 12.21 3.61 8.34
N GLY A 155 11.47 2.60 7.87
CA GLY A 155 10.49 1.86 8.65
C GLY A 155 11.06 0.74 9.51
N ALA A 156 12.38 0.52 9.52
CA ALA A 156 13.02 -0.65 10.14
C ALA A 156 12.67 -0.84 11.63
N ALA A 157 12.69 0.24 12.43
CA ALA A 157 12.35 0.16 13.86
C ALA A 157 10.86 -0.23 14.06
N MET A 158 9.97 0.34 13.26
CA MET A 158 8.54 0.02 13.31
C MET A 158 8.27 -1.42 12.84
N MET A 159 9.00 -1.91 11.84
CA MET A 159 8.95 -3.32 11.42
C MET A 159 9.32 -4.26 12.57
N GLN A 160 10.45 -4.00 13.25
CA GLN A 160 10.89 -4.81 14.39
C GLN A 160 9.89 -4.80 15.54
N LEU A 161 9.34 -3.62 15.86
CA LEU A 161 8.33 -3.46 16.90
C LEU A 161 7.08 -4.30 16.61
N GLN A 162 6.57 -4.24 15.39
CA GLN A 162 5.36 -4.98 15.01
C GLN A 162 5.60 -6.49 14.95
N MET A 163 6.78 -6.93 14.49
CA MET A 163 7.17 -8.35 14.57
C MET A 163 7.21 -8.83 16.04
N ALA A 164 7.69 -8.03 16.98
CA ALA A 164 7.66 -8.38 18.40
C ALA A 164 6.23 -8.51 18.93
N THR A 165 5.34 -7.59 18.54
CA THR A 165 3.90 -7.64 18.86
C THR A 165 3.24 -8.92 18.33
N GLU A 166 3.53 -9.31 17.08
CA GLU A 166 3.01 -10.54 16.46
C GLU A 166 3.48 -11.84 17.14
N ARG A 167 4.60 -11.79 17.87
CA ARG A 167 5.10 -12.91 18.69
C ARG A 167 4.45 -12.96 20.07
N GLY A 168 3.63 -11.97 20.43
CA GLY A 168 3.08 -11.82 21.78
C GLY A 168 4.11 -11.28 22.78
N SER A 169 5.19 -10.66 22.31
CA SER A 169 6.31 -10.21 23.15
C SER A 169 6.11 -8.83 23.77
N MET A 170 5.01 -8.12 23.49
CA MET A 170 4.66 -6.86 24.14
C MET A 170 3.32 -6.98 24.88
N LEU A 171 3.38 -6.85 26.21
CA LEU A 171 2.23 -6.59 27.05
C LEU A 171 1.62 -5.22 26.67
N SER A 172 0.30 -5.18 26.49
CA SER A 172 -0.48 -3.95 26.35
C SER A 172 -0.04 -2.90 27.36
N SER A 173 0.64 -1.86 26.90
CA SER A 173 0.85 -0.65 27.67
C SER A 173 0.91 0.50 26.66
N ASN A 174 -0.20 1.25 26.60
CA ASN A 174 -0.41 2.49 25.87
C ASN A 174 0.89 3.20 25.43
N LEU A 175 1.34 2.93 24.20
CA LEU A 175 2.35 3.77 23.57
C LEU A 175 1.62 4.95 22.93
N ASP A 176 1.68 6.10 23.59
CA ASP A 176 1.29 7.39 23.01
C ASP A 176 2.37 7.81 22.00
N ILE A 177 2.05 7.65 20.72
CA ILE A 177 2.96 7.89 19.58
C ILE A 177 3.04 9.39 19.24
N SER A 178 2.33 10.26 19.96
CA SER A 178 2.32 11.72 19.71
C SER A 178 3.69 12.41 19.86
N GLN A 179 4.70 11.73 20.43
CA GLN A 179 6.03 12.31 20.64
C GLN A 179 7.13 11.80 19.70
N MET A 180 6.83 10.85 18.80
CA MET A 180 7.85 10.30 17.89
C MET A 180 7.97 11.03 16.54
N VAL A 181 7.17 12.06 16.30
CA VAL A 181 7.33 12.97 15.16
C VAL A 181 7.77 14.33 15.72
N ARG A 182 9.09 14.58 15.71
CA ARG A 182 9.67 15.90 15.82
C ARG A 182 10.69 16.09 14.71
#